data_AF-A0A3D2TGV0-F1
#
_entry.id   AF-A0A3D2TGV0-F1
#
_cell.length_a   1.000
_cell.length_b   1.000
_cell.length_c   1.000
_cell.angle_alpha   90.00
_cell.angle_beta   90.00
_cell.angle_gamma   90.00
#
_symmetry.space_group_name_H-M   'P 1'
#
loop_
_entity.id
_entity.type
_entity.pdbx_description
1 polymer ?
#
loop_
_entity_poly.entity_id
_entity_poly.type
_entity_poly.pdbx_seq_one_letter_code
_entity_poly.pdbx_strand_id
1 'polypeptide(L)'
;MKILEDETESEEIEKLEASQTPILKNPYADNYEIYINPQIDRCDKKSIKLDEEGCLSIPGLLGPVIRKEKITIEAYNLKGESFVGELDGFFARIVQHETDHLDGTLFIDRLSPAQLADLREELEEFELDFQSRREVGELPNDEAISTRLLELEKLRT
;
A
#
# COMPACT_ATOMS: atom_id res chain seq x y z
N MET A 1 -46.73 5.08 -11.08
CA MET A 1 -45.64 4.47 -11.87
C MET A 1 -45.49 5.36 -13.10
N LYS A 2 -44.54 6.30 -13.09
CA LYS A 2 -44.29 7.13 -14.27
C LYS A 2 -43.44 6.30 -15.22
N ILE A 3 -43.97 6.09 -16.42
CA ILE A 3 -43.25 5.47 -17.53
C ILE A 3 -42.39 6.59 -18.11
N LEU A 4 -41.07 6.36 -18.17
CA LEU A 4 -40.12 7.27 -18.81
C LEU A 4 -40.20 7.02 -20.31
N GLU A 5 -40.65 8.03 -21.05
CA GLU A 5 -40.77 8.01 -22.52
C GLU A 5 -39.74 8.98 -23.12
N ASP A 6 -38.45 8.79 -22.82
CA ASP A 6 -37.37 9.33 -23.66
C ASP A 6 -36.03 8.67 -23.31
N GLU A 7 -35.36 8.04 -24.27
CA GLU A 7 -34.02 7.43 -24.06
C GLU A 7 -33.00 8.49 -23.61
N THR A 8 -33.23 9.76 -23.99
CA THR A 8 -32.39 10.90 -23.60
C THR A 8 -32.54 11.26 -22.12
N GLU A 9 -33.72 11.08 -21.53
CA GLU A 9 -33.97 11.40 -20.12
C GLU A 9 -33.30 10.36 -19.20
N SER A 10 -33.26 9.09 -19.64
CA SER A 10 -32.47 8.04 -18.97
C SER A 10 -30.96 8.28 -19.04
N GLU A 11 -30.43 8.69 -20.20
CA GLU A 11 -29.00 8.99 -20.34
C GLU A 11 -28.57 10.24 -19.55
N GLU A 12 -29.45 11.23 -19.42
CA GLU A 12 -29.19 12.43 -18.62
C GLU A 12 -29.22 12.11 -17.11
N ILE A 13 -30.15 11.28 -16.65
CA ILE A 13 -30.21 10.79 -15.27
C ILE A 13 -28.96 9.97 -14.95
N GLU A 14 -28.54 9.08 -15.85
CA GLU A 14 -27.34 8.24 -15.67
C GLU A 14 -26.04 9.08 -15.62
N LYS A 15 -25.93 10.13 -16.45
CA LYS A 15 -24.81 11.10 -16.39
C LYS A 15 -24.84 11.94 -15.10
N LEU A 16 -26.02 12.32 -14.62
CA LEU A 16 -26.21 13.05 -13.36
C LEU A 16 -25.81 12.18 -12.16
N GLU A 17 -26.21 10.91 -12.14
CA GLU A 17 -25.86 9.96 -11.07
C GLU A 17 -24.37 9.56 -11.11
N ALA A 18 -23.79 9.36 -12.30
CA ALA A 18 -22.35 9.11 -12.45
C ALA A 18 -21.48 10.29 -11.98
N SER A 19 -21.96 11.54 -12.18
CA SER A 19 -21.28 12.74 -11.66
C SER A 19 -21.44 12.93 -10.14
N GLN A 20 -22.42 12.28 -9.54
CA GLN A 20 -22.74 12.34 -8.11
C GLN A 20 -22.06 11.24 -7.30
N THR A 21 -20.90 10.72 -7.75
CA THR A 21 -20.08 9.96 -6.80
C THR A 21 -19.70 10.93 -5.69
N PRO A 22 -20.22 10.80 -4.46
CA PRO A 22 -19.82 11.69 -3.39
C PRO A 22 -18.33 11.42 -3.24
N ILE A 23 -17.50 12.44 -3.50
CA ILE A 23 -16.13 12.39 -3.01
C ILE A 23 -16.31 12.27 -1.51
N LEU A 24 -16.20 11.04 -1.00
CA LEU A 24 -16.19 10.73 0.41
C LEU A 24 -14.99 11.49 0.96
N LYS A 25 -15.23 12.73 1.39
CA LYS A 25 -14.21 13.52 2.08
C LYS A 25 -13.92 12.76 3.35
N ASN A 26 -12.76 12.10 3.39
CA ASN A 26 -12.27 11.45 4.60
C ASN A 26 -12.25 12.52 5.70
N PRO A 27 -13.10 12.40 6.75
CA PRO A 27 -13.17 13.41 7.82
C PRO A 27 -11.87 13.47 8.64
N TYR A 28 -10.96 12.51 8.43
CA TYR A 28 -9.65 12.42 9.06
C TYR A 28 -8.51 12.72 8.07
N ALA A 29 -8.76 13.46 6.99
CA ALA A 29 -7.73 13.79 6.00
C ALA A 29 -6.52 14.54 6.60
N ASP A 30 -6.74 15.29 7.68
CA ASP A 30 -5.69 16.02 8.40
C ASP A 30 -5.04 15.20 9.54
N ASN A 31 -5.49 13.95 9.75
CA ASN A 31 -4.95 13.05 10.77
C ASN A 31 -3.90 12.12 10.15
N TYR A 32 -2.70 12.65 9.96
CA TYR A 32 -1.58 11.91 9.37
C TYR A 32 -0.28 12.20 10.12
N GLU A 33 0.64 11.26 10.00
CA GLU A 33 2.01 11.40 10.48
C GLU A 33 2.98 11.11 9.32
N ILE A 34 4.14 11.79 9.32
CA ILE A 34 5.15 11.65 8.27
C ILE A 34 6.48 11.30 8.94
N TYR A 35 7.05 10.19 8.48
CA TYR A 35 8.31 9.64 8.95
C TYR A 35 9.30 9.66 7.80
N ILE A 36 10.29 10.55 7.87
CA ILE A 36 11.38 10.62 6.88
C ILE A 36 12.59 9.88 7.45
N ASN A 37 13.20 9.01 6.64
CA ASN A 37 14.32 8.15 7.02
C ASN A 37 14.06 7.37 8.34
N PRO A 38 12.94 6.65 8.47
CA PRO A 38 12.61 5.93 9.69
C PRO A 38 13.62 4.81 9.99
N GLN A 39 13.93 4.63 11.27
CA GLN A 39 14.72 3.53 11.80
C GLN A 39 14.04 2.94 13.04
N ILE A 40 13.81 1.63 13.04
CA ILE A 40 13.26 0.92 14.21
C ILE A 40 14.42 0.59 15.17
N ASP A 41 14.65 1.46 16.17
CA ASP A 41 15.79 1.39 17.10
C ASP A 41 15.64 0.24 18.12
N ARG A 42 14.46 0.09 18.71
CA ARG A 42 14.21 -0.93 19.75
C ARG A 42 12.88 -1.60 19.55
N CYS A 43 12.85 -2.87 19.91
CA CYS A 43 11.63 -3.63 20.04
C CYS A 43 11.70 -4.50 21.29
N ASP A 44 10.57 -4.66 21.97
CA ASP A 44 10.50 -5.62 23.06
C ASP A 44 10.64 -7.03 22.45
N LYS A 45 11.66 -7.77 22.91
CA LYS A 45 11.99 -9.10 22.39
C LYS A 45 10.83 -10.08 22.57
N LYS A 46 9.99 -9.89 23.60
CA LYS A 46 8.86 -10.79 23.92
C LYS A 46 7.53 -10.32 23.34
N SER A 47 7.40 -9.05 22.96
CA SER A 47 6.14 -8.52 22.41
C SER A 47 6.01 -8.91 20.93
N ILE A 48 5.40 -10.06 20.64
CA ILE A 48 5.07 -10.47 19.28
C ILE A 48 3.56 -10.67 19.16
N LYS A 49 3.01 -10.25 18.03
CA LYS A 49 1.60 -10.45 17.71
C LYS A 49 1.47 -11.05 16.30
N LEU A 50 0.75 -12.15 16.21
CA LEU A 50 0.26 -12.67 14.93
C LEU A 50 -1.06 -11.96 14.63
N ASP A 51 -1.17 -11.39 13.44
CA ASP A 51 -2.40 -10.74 12.98
C ASP A 51 -2.42 -10.78 11.44
N GLU A 52 -3.60 -10.55 10.86
CA GLU A 52 -3.77 -10.49 9.41
C GLU A 52 -3.20 -9.17 8.84
N GLU A 53 -2.45 -9.26 7.75
CA GLU A 53 -1.95 -8.12 6.97
C GLU A 53 -2.36 -8.26 5.51
N GLY A 54 -2.62 -7.13 4.87
CA GLY A 54 -2.70 -7.00 3.42
C GLY A 54 -1.86 -5.82 2.96
N CYS A 55 -1.70 -5.68 1.64
CA CYS A 55 -0.94 -4.59 1.04
C CYS A 55 -1.68 -4.04 -0.18
N LEU A 56 -1.76 -2.72 -0.32
CA LEU A 56 -2.34 -2.11 -1.53
C LEU A 56 -1.53 -2.40 -2.79
N SER A 57 -0.24 -2.73 -2.64
CA SER A 57 0.63 -3.13 -3.75
C SER A 57 0.32 -4.54 -4.29
N ILE A 58 -0.38 -5.38 -3.51
CA ILE A 58 -0.85 -6.71 -3.92
C ILE A 58 -2.34 -6.82 -3.54
N PRO A 59 -3.23 -6.19 -4.32
CA PRO A 59 -4.62 -6.00 -3.95
C PRO A 59 -5.34 -7.35 -3.78
N GLY A 60 -6.17 -7.44 -2.73
CA GLY A 60 -6.99 -8.62 -2.45
C GLY A 60 -6.29 -9.73 -1.64
N LEU A 61 -4.96 -9.67 -1.50
CA LEU A 61 -4.22 -10.67 -0.75
C LEU A 61 -4.13 -10.33 0.74
N LEU A 62 -4.43 -11.31 1.60
CA LEU A 62 -4.35 -11.22 3.06
C LEU A 62 -3.55 -12.41 3.61
N GLY A 63 -2.70 -12.16 4.60
CA GLY A 63 -1.86 -13.20 5.20
C GLY A 63 -1.55 -12.95 6.67
N PRO A 64 -1.46 -14.01 7.51
CA PRO A 64 -1.13 -13.87 8.92
C PRO A 64 0.37 -13.64 9.16
N VAL A 65 0.74 -12.40 9.53
CA VAL A 65 2.13 -11.95 9.71
C VAL A 65 2.46 -11.71 11.20
N ILE A 66 3.62 -12.21 11.63
CA ILE A 66 4.14 -11.95 12.98
C ILE A 66 4.90 -10.61 12.98
N ARG A 67 4.45 -9.68 13.83
CA ARG A 67 5.11 -8.37 14.05
C ARG A 67 5.44 -8.15 15.51
N LYS A 68 6.29 -7.17 15.79
CA LYS A 68 6.48 -6.65 17.14
C LYS A 68 5.25 -5.85 17.54
N GLU A 69 4.70 -6.14 18.72
CA GLU A 69 3.52 -5.42 19.23
C GLU A 69 3.86 -4.00 19.69
N LYS A 70 5.08 -3.78 20.18
CA LYS A 70 5.60 -2.47 20.57
C LYS A 70 6.97 -2.22 19.95
N ILE A 71 7.16 -1.04 19.36
CA ILE A 71 8.41 -0.59 18.74
C ILE A 71 8.78 0.82 19.21
N THR A 72 10.06 1.13 19.16
CA THR A 72 10.59 2.49 19.23
C THR A 72 11.17 2.83 17.87
N ILE A 73 10.72 3.94 17.30
CA ILE A 73 11.14 4.44 15.98
C ILE A 73 11.85 5.78 16.14
N GLU A 74 12.94 5.96 15.41
CA GLU A 74 13.61 7.24 15.20
C GLU A 74 13.37 7.69 13.76
N ALA A 75 12.97 8.94 13.54
CA ALA A 75 12.72 9.48 12.22
C ALA A 75 12.86 11.01 12.20
N TYR A 76 12.76 11.61 11.01
CA TYR A 76 12.69 13.05 10.81
C TYR A 76 11.28 13.46 10.40
N ASN A 77 10.84 14.63 10.88
CA ASN A 77 9.58 15.23 10.45
C ASN A 77 9.78 16.09 9.17
N LEU A 78 8.70 16.68 8.64
CA LEU A 78 8.75 17.56 7.45
C LEU A 78 9.65 18.79 7.59
N LYS A 79 9.99 19.20 8.82
CA LYS A 79 10.91 20.31 9.09
C LYS A 79 12.37 19.85 9.16
N GLY A 80 12.64 18.55 9.01
CA GLY A 80 13.96 17.96 9.16
C GLY A 80 14.41 17.82 10.61
N GLU A 81 13.49 17.91 11.58
CA GLU A 81 13.81 17.72 13.00
C GLU A 81 13.69 16.23 13.35
N SER A 82 14.72 15.69 14.01
CA SER A 82 14.72 14.30 14.49
C SER A 82 13.79 14.12 15.68
N PHE A 83 13.07 13.01 15.73
CA PHE A 83 12.26 12.62 16.87
C PHE A 83 12.33 11.11 17.12
N VAL A 84 11.99 10.71 18.35
CA VAL A 84 11.84 9.32 18.76
C VAL A 84 10.40 9.10 19.24
N GLY A 85 9.73 8.08 18.71
CA GLY A 85 8.36 7.70 19.06
C GLY A 85 8.28 6.27 19.59
N GLU A 86 7.43 6.05 20.59
CA GLU A 86 7.01 4.70 20.99
C GLU A 86 5.64 4.41 20.39
N LEU A 87 5.56 3.35 19.58
CA LEU A 87 4.33 2.93 18.92
C LEU A 87 3.93 1.54 19.39
N ASP A 88 2.63 1.28 19.48
CA ASP A 88 2.10 -0.03 19.82
C ASP A 88 0.91 -0.45 18.95
N GLY A 89 0.50 -1.71 19.12
CA GLY A 89 -0.71 -2.28 18.55
C GLY A 89 -0.74 -2.19 17.02
N PHE A 90 -1.84 -1.66 16.50
CA PHE A 90 -2.07 -1.55 15.06
C PHE A 90 -1.13 -0.54 14.39
N PHE A 91 -0.82 0.58 15.06
CA PHE A 91 0.03 1.60 14.48
C PHE A 91 1.50 1.14 14.39
N ALA A 92 1.98 0.42 15.40
CA ALA A 92 3.28 -0.26 15.31
C ALA A 92 3.35 -1.25 14.14
N ARG A 93 2.26 -1.96 13.84
CA ARG A 93 2.19 -2.89 12.70
C ARG A 93 2.27 -2.15 11.36
N ILE A 94 1.49 -1.08 11.19
CA ILE A 94 1.54 -0.25 9.98
C ILE A 94 2.96 0.27 9.76
N VAL A 95 3.58 0.87 10.77
CA VAL A 95 4.93 1.43 10.63
C VAL A 95 5.96 0.37 10.28
N GLN A 96 5.87 -0.84 10.86
CA GLN A 96 6.72 -1.97 10.44
C GLN A 96 6.48 -2.38 8.99
N HIS A 97 5.22 -2.43 8.54
CA HIS A 97 4.86 -2.76 7.15
C HIS A 97 5.41 -1.72 6.16
N GLU A 98 5.21 -0.43 6.43
CA GLU A 98 5.68 0.64 5.55
C GLU A 98 7.21 0.78 5.59
N THR A 99 7.85 0.48 6.72
CA THR A 99 9.33 0.47 6.79
C THR A 99 9.90 -0.69 5.95
N ASP A 100 9.27 -1.87 5.96
CA ASP A 100 9.69 -2.99 5.11
C ASP A 100 9.70 -2.60 3.62
N HIS A 101 8.73 -1.82 3.14
CA HIS A 101 8.70 -1.31 1.77
C HIS A 101 9.93 -0.44 1.43
N LEU A 102 10.41 0.36 2.39
CA LEU A 102 11.62 1.17 2.19
C LEU A 102 12.87 0.30 2.02
N ASP A 103 12.86 -0.89 2.60
CA ASP A 103 13.90 -1.92 2.48
C ASP A 103 13.64 -2.90 1.33
N GLY A 104 12.59 -2.69 0.53
CA GLY A 104 12.20 -3.57 -0.59
C GLY A 104 11.66 -4.93 -0.15
N THR A 105 11.18 -5.05 1.08
CA THR A 105 10.56 -6.25 1.64
C THR A 105 9.04 -6.12 1.60
N LEU A 106 8.35 -7.15 1.15
CA LEU A 106 6.89 -7.23 1.14
C LEU A 106 6.37 -8.06 2.32
N PHE A 107 5.10 -7.91 2.69
CA PHE A 107 4.54 -8.68 3.79
C PHE A 107 4.53 -10.19 3.52
N ILE A 108 4.42 -10.60 2.25
CA ILE A 108 4.49 -12.02 1.84
C ILE A 108 5.85 -12.65 2.12
N ASP A 109 6.93 -11.86 2.13
CA ASP A 109 8.29 -12.33 2.48
C ASP A 109 8.42 -12.67 3.96
N ARG A 110 7.48 -12.18 4.79
CA ARG A 110 7.42 -12.47 6.23
C ARG A 110 6.59 -13.73 6.54
N LEU A 111 5.92 -14.32 5.55
CA LEU A 111 5.10 -15.52 5.73
C LEU A 111 5.97 -16.77 5.87
N SER A 112 5.49 -17.75 6.64
CA SER A 112 6.08 -19.08 6.65
C SER A 112 5.87 -19.78 5.30
N PRO A 113 6.70 -20.77 4.93
CA PRO A 113 6.52 -21.52 3.69
C PRO A 113 5.14 -22.17 3.52
N ALA A 114 4.51 -22.58 4.63
CA ALA A 114 3.16 -23.12 4.61
C ALA A 114 2.12 -22.03 4.28
N GLN A 115 2.18 -20.89 4.96
CA GLN A 115 1.28 -19.75 4.71
C GLN A 115 1.45 -19.20 3.28
N LEU A 116 2.67 -19.17 2.75
CA LEU A 116 2.92 -18.73 1.38
C LEU A 116 2.36 -19.74 0.35
N ALA A 117 2.44 -21.03 0.64
CA ALA A 117 1.86 -22.07 -0.21
C ALA A 117 0.33 -21.97 -0.28
N ASP A 118 -0.31 -21.54 0.82
CA ASP A 118 -1.76 -21.33 0.87
C ASP A 118 -2.23 -20.14 0.00
N LEU A 119 -1.33 -19.18 -0.31
CA LEU A 119 -1.61 -17.98 -1.12
C LEU A 119 -1.12 -18.09 -2.56
N ARG A 120 -0.70 -19.29 -2.97
CA ARG A 120 0.03 -19.47 -4.22
C ARG A 120 -0.83 -19.22 -5.45
N GLU A 121 -2.09 -19.64 -5.44
CA GLU A 121 -2.99 -19.45 -6.59
C GLU A 121 -3.26 -17.96 -6.84
N GLU A 122 -3.55 -17.19 -5.79
CA GLU A 122 -3.80 -15.75 -5.87
C GLU A 122 -2.55 -14.97 -6.30
N LEU A 123 -1.37 -15.39 -5.84
CA LEU A 123 -0.09 -14.80 -6.26
C LEU A 123 0.20 -15.09 -7.74
N GLU A 124 0.00 -16.33 -8.20
CA GLU A 124 0.19 -16.71 -9.60
C GLU A 124 -0.78 -15.92 -10.51
N GLU A 125 -2.04 -15.73 -10.10
CA GLU A 125 -3.01 -14.91 -10.83
C GLU A 125 -2.57 -13.43 -10.91
N PHE A 126 -2.14 -12.84 -9.80
CA PHE A 126 -1.64 -11.47 -9.74
C PHE A 126 -0.41 -11.28 -10.66
N GLU A 127 0.53 -12.23 -10.64
CA GLU A 127 1.72 -12.19 -11.49
C GLU A 127 1.34 -12.26 -12.98
N LEU A 128 0.39 -13.12 -13.36
CA LEU A 128 -0.08 -13.23 -14.74
C LEU A 128 -0.76 -11.94 -15.22
N ASP A 129 -1.62 -11.31 -14.41
CA ASP A 129 -2.23 -10.01 -14.74
C ASP A 129 -1.14 -8.93 -14.90
N PHE A 130 -0.22 -8.85 -13.95
CA PHE A 130 0.88 -7.88 -13.99
C PHE A 130 1.73 -8.03 -15.26
N GLN A 131 2.11 -9.27 -15.63
CA GLN A 131 2.86 -9.51 -16.85
C GLN A 131 2.06 -9.15 -18.10
N SER A 132 0.79 -9.55 -18.17
CA SER A 132 -0.11 -9.21 -19.29
C SER A 132 -0.17 -7.70 -19.51
N ARG A 133 -0.35 -6.93 -18.43
CA ARG A 133 -0.39 -5.45 -18.48
C ARG A 133 0.93 -4.83 -18.93
N ARG A 134 2.08 -5.45 -18.63
CA ARG A 134 3.38 -5.05 -19.20
C ARG A 134 3.49 -5.38 -20.69
N GLU A 135 3.00 -6.54 -21.11
CA GLU A 135 3.04 -6.97 -22.52
C GLU A 135 2.18 -6.09 -23.43
N VAL A 136 0.98 -5.68 -22.97
CA VAL A 136 0.11 -4.77 -23.73
C VAL A 136 0.52 -3.29 -23.62
N GLY A 137 1.56 -2.98 -22.84
CA GLY A 137 2.11 -1.63 -22.69
C GLY A 137 1.34 -0.71 -21.75
N GLU A 138 0.43 -1.24 -20.93
CA GLU A 138 -0.23 -0.47 -19.86
C GLU A 138 0.74 -0.15 -18.72
N LEU A 139 1.65 -1.07 -18.42
CA LEU A 139 2.70 -0.91 -17.42
C LEU A 139 4.08 -0.89 -18.07
N PRO A 140 5.03 -0.10 -17.55
CA PRO A 140 6.38 -0.02 -18.11
C PRO A 140 7.12 -1.35 -17.91
N ASN A 141 7.87 -1.76 -18.92
CA ASN A 141 8.79 -2.89 -18.82
C ASN A 141 10.12 -2.47 -18.14
N ASP A 142 10.98 -3.44 -17.87
CA ASP A 142 12.22 -3.22 -17.12
C ASP A 142 13.19 -2.25 -17.84
N GLU A 143 13.21 -2.25 -19.18
CA GLU A 143 14.02 -1.33 -19.97
C GLU A 143 13.52 0.12 -19.83
N ALA A 144 12.21 0.33 -19.91
CA ALA A 144 11.57 1.62 -19.72
C ALA A 144 11.78 2.15 -18.29
N ILE A 145 11.64 1.29 -17.27
CA ILE A 145 11.91 1.64 -15.87
C ILE A 145 13.39 2.04 -15.71
N SER A 146 14.32 1.24 -16.23
CA SER A 146 15.76 1.50 -16.12
C SER A 146 16.15 2.81 -16.81
N THR A 147 15.59 3.06 -18.00
CA THR A 147 15.81 4.31 -18.73
C THR A 147 15.32 5.51 -17.91
N ARG A 148 14.12 5.40 -17.33
CA ARG A 148 13.55 6.45 -16.48
C ARG A 148 14.37 6.71 -15.23
N LEU A 149 14.91 5.67 -14.60
CA LEU A 149 15.80 5.80 -13.44
C LEU A 149 17.08 6.57 -13.80
N LEU A 150 17.72 6.22 -14.91
CA LEU A 150 18.93 6.93 -15.38
C LEU A 150 18.66 8.41 -15.68
N GLU A 151 17.47 8.76 -16.18
CA GLU A 151 17.07 10.15 -16.35
C GLU A 151 16.94 10.89 -15.00
N LEU A 152 16.29 10.27 -14.02
CA LEU A 152 16.12 10.85 -12.68
C LEU A 152 17.47 11.03 -11.98
N GLU A 153 18.39 10.09 -12.13
CA GLU A 153 19.75 10.20 -11.57
C GLU A 153 20.52 11.38 -12.16
N LYS A 154 20.41 11.62 -13.47
CA LYS A 154 21.03 12.79 -14.13
C LYS A 154 20.46 14.12 -13.65
N LEU A 155 19.22 14.14 -13.19
CA LEU A 155 18.58 15.33 -12.62
C LEU A 155 18.98 15.58 -11.16
N ARG A 156 19.65 14.63 -10.51
CA ARG A 156 20.07 14.74 -9.11
C ARG A 156 21.34 15.59 -8.94
N THR A 157 22.10 15.83 -10.02
CA THR A 157 23.26 16.74 -10.09
C THR A 157 22.87 18.15 -10.42
#